data_AF-A0A9E0DRX7-F1
#
_entry.id   AF-A0A9E0DRX7-F1
#
_cell.length_a   1.000
_cell.length_b   1.000
_cell.length_c   1.000
_cell.angle_alpha   90.00
_cell.angle_beta   90.00
_cell.angle_gamma   90.00
#
_symmetry.space_group_name_H-M   'P 1'
#
loop_
_entity.id
_entity.type
_entity.pdbx_description
1 polymer ?
#
loop_
_entity_poly.entity_id
_entity_poly.type
_entity_poly.pdbx_seq_one_letter_code
_entity_poly.pdbx_strand_id
1 'polypeptide(L)'
;MKRGVVIVCVFFLMTLFAYGAQENVRKVTGKVLEITTSNIVIQKGKGKMEIARDSSTKVTGEPKIGEKVTVEYKTIAKSIVVQDTKTEKTGKK
;
A
#
# COMPACT_ATOMS: atom_id res chain seq x y z
N MET A 1 23.22 19.08 32.56
CA MET A 1 23.62 19.03 31.13
C MET A 1 23.84 17.60 30.62
N LYS A 2 24.68 16.78 31.25
CA LYS A 2 25.02 15.42 30.79
C LYS A 2 23.82 14.44 30.74
N ARG A 3 22.93 14.50 31.74
CA ARG A 3 21.74 13.62 31.82
C ARG A 3 20.57 14.02 30.90
N GLY A 4 20.40 15.33 30.67
CA GLY A 4 19.34 15.85 29.78
C GLY A 4 19.64 15.59 28.30
N VAL A 5 20.92 15.70 27.89
CA VAL A 5 21.35 15.38 26.52
C VAL A 5 21.20 13.88 26.23
N VAL A 6 21.47 13.01 27.21
CA VAL A 6 21.30 11.56 27.06
C VAL A 6 19.82 11.18 26.90
N ILE A 7 18.91 11.81 27.66
CA ILE A 7 17.46 11.55 27.55
C ILE A 7 16.91 12.04 26.20
N VAL A 8 17.36 13.20 25.73
CA VAL A 8 16.95 13.74 24.40
C VAL A 8 17.51 12.88 23.26
N CYS A 9 18.76 12.39 23.36
CA CYS A 9 19.32 11.47 22.37
C CYS A 9 18.60 10.13 22.33
N VAL A 10 18.23 9.56 23.49
CA VAL A 10 17.48 8.28 23.55
C VAL A 10 16.07 8.42 22.94
N PHE A 11 15.39 9.54 23.17
CA PHE A 11 14.10 9.82 22.52
C PHE A 11 14.23 10.03 20.99
N PHE A 12 15.33 10.63 20.53
CA PHE A 12 15.57 10.84 19.09
C PHE A 12 15.96 9.55 18.36
N LEU A 13 16.57 8.58 19.05
CA LEU A 13 16.93 7.28 18.49
C LEU A 13 15.74 6.33 18.29
N MET A 14 14.61 6.56 18.99
CA MET A 14 13.45 5.66 18.95
C MET A 14 12.54 5.87 17.72
N THR A 15 12.66 7.01 17.03
CA THR A 15 11.87 7.33 15.82
C THR A 15 12.43 6.68 14.55
N LEU A 16 13.66 6.13 14.59
CA LEU A 16 14.33 5.53 13.44
C LEU A 16 13.88 4.08 13.15
N PHE A 17 13.13 3.43 14.05
CA PHE A 17 12.69 2.05 13.87
C PHE A 17 11.44 1.87 13.00
N ALA A 18 10.79 2.96 12.56
CA ALA A 18 9.52 2.88 11.81
C ALA A 18 9.68 2.68 10.28
N TYR A 19 10.89 2.68 9.74
CA TYR A 19 11.15 2.65 8.28
C TYR A 19 11.65 1.30 7.75
N GLY A 20 11.48 0.20 8.49
CA GLY A 20 12.06 -1.11 8.12
C GLY A 20 11.11 -2.20 7.64
N ALA A 21 9.78 -2.06 7.83
CA ALA A 21 8.85 -3.19 7.72
C ALA A 21 7.63 -2.95 6.82
N GLN A 22 7.72 -2.03 5.85
CA GLN A 22 6.63 -1.82 4.90
C GLN A 22 6.80 -2.72 3.67
N GLU A 23 6.73 -4.05 3.86
CA GLU A 23 6.77 -4.98 2.74
C GLU A 23 5.62 -4.70 1.76
N ASN A 24 5.98 -4.13 0.60
CA ASN A 24 5.13 -3.96 -0.58
C ASN A 24 3.87 -3.08 -0.42
N VAL A 25 3.82 -2.17 0.57
CA VAL A 25 2.75 -1.16 0.60
C VAL A 25 3.14 -0.03 -0.36
N ARG A 26 2.28 0.20 -1.34
CA ARG A 26 2.43 1.22 -2.39
C ARG A 26 1.50 2.39 -2.08
N LYS A 27 1.89 3.57 -2.55
CA LYS A 27 1.04 4.78 -2.50
C LYS A 27 0.48 5.07 -3.87
N VAL A 28 -0.77 5.51 -3.91
CA VAL A 28 -1.41 5.98 -5.12
C VAL A 28 -2.21 7.23 -4.83
N THR A 29 -2.05 8.25 -5.67
CA THR A 29 -2.79 9.51 -5.55
C THR A 29 -3.72 9.66 -6.74
N GLY A 30 -4.98 10.00 -6.49
CA GLY A 30 -5.99 10.13 -7.52
C GLY A 30 -7.23 10.87 -7.02
N LYS A 31 -8.13 11.22 -7.94
CA LYS A 31 -9.43 11.78 -7.59
C LYS A 31 -10.38 10.67 -7.17
N VAL A 32 -11.10 10.82 -6.07
CA VAL A 32 -12.11 9.84 -5.64
C VAL A 32 -13.27 9.84 -6.62
N LEU A 33 -13.67 8.65 -7.07
CA LEU A 33 -14.86 8.44 -7.88
C LEU A 33 -15.99 7.83 -7.07
N GLU A 34 -15.66 6.93 -6.15
CA GLU A 34 -16.63 6.18 -5.35
C GLU A 34 -16.04 5.83 -3.99
N ILE A 35 -16.89 5.82 -2.96
CA ILE A 35 -16.54 5.42 -1.60
C ILE A 35 -17.64 4.49 -1.11
N THR A 36 -17.26 3.28 -0.74
CA THR A 36 -18.14 2.32 -0.07
C THR A 36 -17.51 1.86 1.24
N THR A 37 -18.23 1.04 1.99
CA THR A 37 -17.72 0.43 3.23
C THR A 37 -16.57 -0.55 2.94
N SER A 38 -16.55 -1.19 1.76
CA SER A 38 -15.58 -2.22 1.40
C SER A 38 -14.50 -1.78 0.42
N ASN A 39 -14.71 -0.70 -0.35
CA ASN A 39 -13.75 -0.23 -1.35
C ASN A 39 -13.73 1.31 -1.46
N ILE A 40 -12.62 1.84 -1.98
CA ILE A 40 -12.52 3.21 -2.50
C ILE A 40 -12.02 3.14 -3.94
N VAL A 41 -12.70 3.84 -4.84
CA VAL A 41 -12.30 3.91 -6.25
C VAL A 41 -11.72 5.29 -6.52
N ILE A 42 -10.51 5.31 -7.09
CA ILE A 42 -9.85 6.56 -7.49
C ILE A 42 -9.53 6.55 -8.99
N GLN A 43 -9.51 7.74 -9.58
CA GLN A 43 -9.02 7.97 -10.93
C GLN A 43 -7.55 8.42 -10.88
N LYS A 44 -6.70 7.68 -11.58
CA LYS A 44 -5.29 8.05 -11.82
C LYS A 44 -5.04 8.14 -13.32
N GLY A 45 -4.79 9.37 -13.79
CA GLY A 45 -4.69 9.64 -15.22
C GLY A 45 -6.00 9.27 -15.94
N LYS A 46 -5.90 8.40 -16.95
CA LYS A 46 -7.07 7.88 -17.69
C LYS A 46 -7.65 6.58 -17.11
N GLY A 47 -7.00 5.98 -16.11
CA GLY A 47 -7.41 4.71 -15.49
C GLY A 47 -8.16 4.90 -14.18
N LYS A 48 -8.94 3.89 -13.81
CA LYS A 48 -9.59 3.75 -12.49
C LYS A 48 -8.87 2.66 -11.69
N MET A 49 -8.75 2.87 -10.40
CA MET A 49 -8.19 1.91 -9.46
C MET A 49 -9.19 1.70 -8.32
N GLU A 50 -9.64 0.46 -8.16
CA GLU A 50 -10.43 0.03 -7.01
C GLU A 50 -9.50 -0.54 -5.95
N ILE A 51 -9.68 -0.07 -4.72
CA ILE A 51 -8.83 -0.42 -3.59
C ILE A 51 -9.73 -0.88 -2.47
N ALA A 52 -9.52 -2.12 -2.02
CA ALA A 52 -10.23 -2.67 -0.88
C ALA A 52 -9.90 -1.93 0.42
N ARG A 53 -10.92 -1.79 1.26
CA ARG A 53 -10.82 -1.30 2.63
C ARG A 53 -11.69 -2.16 3.54
N ASP A 54 -11.33 -2.15 4.80
CA ASP A 54 -12.04 -2.84 5.86
C ASP A 54 -12.00 -1.99 7.14
N SER A 55 -12.54 -2.50 8.23
CA SER A 55 -12.57 -1.80 9.53
C SER A 55 -11.19 -1.51 10.13
N SER A 56 -10.13 -2.17 9.65
CA SER A 56 -8.74 -1.90 10.07
C SER A 56 -8.08 -0.78 9.26
N THR A 57 -8.72 -0.35 8.16
CA THR A 57 -8.20 0.73 7.30
C THR A 57 -8.23 2.05 8.07
N LYS A 58 -7.05 2.57 8.40
CA LYS A 58 -6.92 3.90 9.01
C LYS A 58 -7.33 4.98 8.01
N VAL A 59 -8.35 5.75 8.35
CA VAL A 59 -8.79 6.90 7.57
C VAL A 59 -8.44 8.17 8.34
N THR A 60 -7.65 9.04 7.70
CA THR A 60 -7.35 10.37 8.23
C THR A 60 -8.19 11.39 7.47
N GLY A 61 -9.10 12.08 8.18
CA GLY A 61 -10.10 12.96 7.56
C GLY A 61 -11.30 12.21 6.99
N GLU A 62 -12.13 12.90 6.22
CA GLU A 62 -13.33 12.34 5.60
C GLU A 62 -13.26 12.54 4.07
N PRO A 63 -12.80 11.54 3.31
CA PRO A 63 -12.65 11.68 1.86
C PRO A 63 -14.03 11.85 1.21
N LYS A 64 -14.13 12.76 0.23
CA LYS A 64 -15.35 12.97 -0.56
C LYS A 64 -15.14 12.65 -2.02
N ILE A 65 -16.24 12.34 -2.72
CA ILE A 65 -16.23 12.15 -4.17
C ILE A 65 -15.70 13.43 -4.85
N GLY A 66 -14.79 13.27 -5.81
CA GLY A 66 -14.14 14.35 -6.55
C GLY A 66 -12.86 14.90 -5.91
N GLU A 67 -12.64 14.65 -4.62
CA GLU A 67 -11.42 15.10 -3.93
C GLU A 67 -10.20 14.29 -4.34
N LYS A 68 -9.04 14.94 -4.30
CA LYS A 68 -7.75 14.27 -4.55
C LYS A 68 -7.25 13.67 -3.25
N VAL A 69 -7.12 12.35 -3.21
CA VAL A 69 -6.63 11.61 -2.03
C VAL A 69 -5.40 10.80 -2.39
N THR A 70 -4.58 10.51 -1.37
CA THR A 70 -3.51 9.53 -1.45
C THR A 70 -3.91 8.31 -0.63
N VAL A 71 -3.90 7.14 -1.26
CA VAL A 71 -4.24 5.86 -0.63
C VAL A 71 -2.98 5.02 -0.54
N GLU A 72 -2.72 4.49 0.65
CA GLU A 72 -1.69 3.48 0.88
C GLU A 72 -2.37 2.11 0.83
N TYR A 73 -1.82 1.20 0.03
CA TYR A 73 -2.41 -0.12 -0.18
C TYR A 73 -1.34 -1.17 -0.41
N LYS A 74 -1.66 -2.41 -0.04
CA LYS A 74 -0.83 -3.58 -0.33
C LYS A 74 -1.56 -4.44 -1.35
N THR A 75 -0.88 -4.83 -2.41
CA THR A 75 -1.38 -5.84 -3.35
C THR A 75 -0.80 -7.18 -2.95
N ILE A 76 -1.67 -8.17 -2.74
CA ILE A 76 -1.29 -9.52 -2.36
C ILE A 76 -1.97 -10.49 -3.34
N ALA A 77 -1.20 -11.39 -3.94
CA ALA A 77 -1.76 -12.46 -4.76
C ALA A 77 -2.56 -13.42 -3.86
N LYS A 78 -3.83 -13.69 -4.22
CA LYS A 78 -4.68 -14.62 -3.46
C LYS A 78 -4.47 -16.08 -3.85
N SER A 79 -4.17 -16.34 -5.12
CA SER A 79 -3.86 -17.67 -5.65
C SER A 79 -2.99 -17.52 -6.89
N ILE A 80 -2.04 -18.44 -7.07
CA ILE A 80 -1.21 -18.52 -8.27
C ILE A 80 -1.29 -19.96 -8.75
N VAL A 81 -1.83 -20.15 -9.95
CA VAL A 81 -1.92 -21.45 -10.62
C VAL A 81 -1.00 -21.40 -11.83
N VAL A 82 0.02 -22.25 -11.86
CA VAL A 82 0.86 -22.44 -13.04
C VAL A 82 0.04 -23.18 -14.08
N GLN A 83 -0.19 -22.57 -15.24
CA GLN A 83 -0.73 -23.28 -16.38
C GLN A 83 0.45 -23.93 -17.10
N ASP A 84 0.49 -25.26 -17.15
CA ASP A 84 1.61 -26.03 -17.69
C ASP A 84 2.00 -25.52 -19.08
N THR A 85 3.17 -24.87 -19.18
CA THR A 85 3.82 -24.64 -20.46
C THR A 85 4.38 -25.96 -20.90
N LYS A 86 3.67 -26.65 -21.79
CA LYS A 86 4.12 -27.85 -22.49
C LYS A 86 5.52 -27.58 -23.03
N THR A 87 6.55 -28.06 -22.33
CA THR A 87 7.95 -27.93 -22.72
C THR A 87 8.07 -28.59 -24.09
N GLU A 88 8.29 -27.76 -25.10
CA GLU A 88 8.56 -28.21 -26.45
C GLU A 88 9.78 -29.13 -26.40
N LYS A 89 9.65 -30.27 -27.08
CA LYS A 89 10.62 -31.35 -27.11
C LYS A 89 11.95 -30.81 -27.66
N THR A 90 12.97 -30.68 -26.81
CA THR A 90 14.35 -30.71 -27.32
C THR A 90 14.65 -32.14 -27.74
N GLY A 91 14.39 -32.41 -29.03
CA GLY A 91 14.75 -33.66 -29.69
C GLY A 91 16.26 -33.86 -29.65
N LYS A 92 16.66 -35.01 -29.13
CA LYS A 92 18.00 -35.58 -29.28
C LYS A 92 18.01 -36.39 -30.58
N LYS A 93 18.71 -35.90 -31.62
CA LYS A 93 19.43 -36.70 -32.61
C LYS A 93 20.25 -35.82 -33.53
#